data_AF-A0A853LZT2-F1
#
_entry.id   AF-A0A853LZT2-F1
#
_cell.length_a   1.000
_cell.length_b   1.000
_cell.length_c   1.000
_cell.angle_alpha   90.00
_cell.angle_beta   90.00
_cell.angle_gamma   90.00
#
_symmetry.space_group_name_H-M   'P 1'
#
loop_
_entity.id
_entity.type
_entity.pdbx_description
1 polymer ?
#
loop_
_entity_poly.entity_id
_entity_poly.type
_entity_poly.pdbx_seq_one_letter_code
_entity_poly.pdbx_strand_id
1 'polypeptide(L)'
;MSPVLYSRDGTTQKVVDKIAELGRQDEGFAVFPETIVPYYPYFSFVQRPFELAPEQLRLIDQAVTIPSPTVDVIADAARQAGIVVSIGVNERDGGTLYNTQLLFDAASPRSCHLLANC
;
A
#
# COMPACT_ATOMS: atom_id res chain seq x y z
N MET A 1 -5.45 -7.15 9.33
CA MET A 1 -4.76 -8.15 8.48
C MET A 1 -3.25 -7.99 8.62
N SER A 2 -2.45 -9.04 8.38
CA SER A 2 -0.98 -8.94 8.33
C SER A 2 -0.45 -8.84 6.90
N PRO A 3 0.68 -8.16 6.64
CA PRO A 3 1.33 -8.19 5.34
C PRO A 3 1.99 -9.56 5.07
N VAL A 4 2.32 -9.84 3.82
CA VAL A 4 3.27 -10.89 3.44
C VAL A 4 4.66 -10.25 3.46
N LEU A 5 5.44 -10.58 4.49
CA LEU A 5 6.78 -10.00 4.63
C LEU A 5 7.62 -10.31 3.40
N TYR A 6 8.35 -9.28 2.94
CA TYR A 6 9.25 -9.36 1.78
C TYR A 6 8.56 -9.61 0.43
N SER A 7 7.24 -9.41 0.33
CA SER A 7 6.50 -9.52 -0.93
C SER A 7 5.47 -8.41 -1.06
N ARG A 8 5.79 -7.39 -1.87
CA ARG A 8 4.84 -6.35 -2.27
C ARG A 8 3.57 -6.95 -2.87
N ASP A 9 3.76 -7.84 -3.83
CA ASP A 9 2.65 -8.41 -4.60
C ASP A 9 1.81 -9.33 -3.71
N GLY A 10 2.44 -10.09 -2.81
CA GLY A 10 1.74 -10.91 -1.83
C GLY A 10 0.88 -10.09 -0.86
N THR A 11 1.40 -8.97 -0.34
CA THR A 11 0.58 -8.07 0.49
C THR A 11 -0.51 -7.37 -0.32
N THR A 12 -0.20 -6.95 -1.55
CA THR A 12 -1.16 -6.32 -2.47
C THR A 12 -2.35 -7.25 -2.74
N GLN A 13 -2.09 -8.54 -3.00
CA GLN A 13 -3.16 -9.51 -3.21
C GLN A 13 -4.07 -9.62 -1.98
N LYS A 14 -3.50 -9.67 -0.76
CA LYS A 14 -4.31 -9.71 0.48
C LYS A 14 -5.16 -8.45 0.66
N VAL A 15 -4.65 -7.30 0.23
CA VAL A 15 -5.40 -6.04 0.25
C VAL A 15 -6.57 -6.11 -0.72
N VAL A 16 -6.34 -6.55 -1.97
CA VAL A 16 -7.37 -6.72 -3.00
C VAL A 16 -8.46 -7.70 -2.54
N ASP A 17 -8.07 -8.86 -1.99
CA ASP A 17 -8.99 -9.86 -1.48
C ASP A 17 -9.86 -9.29 -0.33
N LYS A 18 -9.24 -8.50 0.55
CA LYS A 18 -9.94 -7.83 1.65
C LYS A 18 -10.90 -6.77 1.13
N ILE A 19 -10.52 -5.94 0.17
CA ILE A 19 -11.42 -4.96 -0.47
C ILE A 19 -12.65 -5.67 -1.06
N ALA A 20 -12.44 -6.78 -1.79
CA ALA A 20 -13.53 -7.56 -2.36
C ALA A 20 -14.44 -8.19 -1.30
N GLU A 21 -13.90 -8.55 -0.14
CA GLU A 21 -14.69 -9.03 1.01
C GLU A 21 -15.56 -7.93 1.61
N LEU A 22 -15.01 -6.75 1.84
CA LEU A 22 -15.73 -5.62 2.44
C LEU A 22 -16.83 -5.09 1.50
N GLY A 23 -16.60 -5.10 0.19
CA GLY A 23 -17.62 -4.75 -0.80
C GLY A 23 -18.86 -5.67 -0.76
N ARG A 24 -18.75 -6.91 -0.26
CA ARG A 24 -19.90 -7.81 -0.07
C ARG A 24 -20.69 -7.52 1.21
N GLN A 25 -20.18 -6.64 2.07
CA GLN A 25 -20.77 -6.28 3.36
C GLN A 25 -21.46 -4.91 3.32
N ASP A 26 -21.62 -4.32 2.11
CA ASP A 26 -22.18 -2.98 1.89
C ASP A 26 -21.43 -1.87 2.67
N GLU A 27 -20.13 -2.05 2.91
CA GLU A 27 -19.28 -1.04 3.54
C GLU A 27 -18.90 0.06 2.53
N GLY A 28 -19.12 1.34 2.87
CA GLY A 28 -18.80 2.45 1.97
C GLY A 28 -17.34 2.94 2.00
N PHE A 29 -16.56 2.55 3.01
CA PHE A 29 -15.20 3.07 3.24
C PHE A 29 -14.31 2.08 3.99
N ALA A 30 -13.13 1.79 3.44
CA ALA A 30 -12.14 0.89 4.04
C ALA A 30 -10.83 1.63 4.34
N VAL A 31 -10.34 1.49 5.57
CA VAL A 31 -9.03 2.03 6.00
C VAL A 31 -8.07 0.89 6.28
N PHE A 32 -6.94 0.92 5.61
CA PHE A 32 -5.85 -0.02 5.80
C PHE A 32 -4.74 0.58 6.68
N PRO A 33 -3.94 -0.27 7.36
CA PRO A 33 -2.85 0.19 8.21
C PRO A 33 -1.80 1.03 7.47
N GLU A 34 -1.06 1.83 8.25
CA GLU A 34 0.08 2.61 7.80
C GLU A 34 1.14 1.73 7.11
N THR A 35 1.59 2.15 5.92
CA THR A 35 2.63 1.48 5.12
C THR A 35 2.45 -0.04 4.98
N ILE A 36 1.20 -0.51 4.91
CA ILE A 36 0.93 -1.96 4.82
C ILE A 36 1.57 -2.58 3.57
N VAL A 37 1.76 -1.82 2.48
CA VAL A 37 2.44 -2.27 1.26
C VAL A 37 3.88 -1.72 1.18
N PRO A 38 4.92 -2.55 0.98
CA PRO A 38 4.89 -4.01 1.05
C PRO A 38 4.73 -4.54 2.49
N TYR A 39 5.23 -3.79 3.47
CA TYR A 39 5.14 -4.00 4.91
C TYR A 39 5.74 -2.77 5.62
N TYR A 40 5.36 -2.55 6.89
CA TYR A 40 5.99 -1.52 7.71
C TYR A 40 7.49 -1.83 7.93
N PRO A 41 8.40 -0.85 7.88
CA PRO A 41 9.85 -1.06 7.98
C PRO A 41 10.31 -1.41 9.41
N TYR A 42 9.79 -2.50 9.99
CA TYR A 42 10.08 -2.88 11.39
C TYR A 42 11.58 -3.02 11.68
N PHE A 43 12.38 -3.40 10.67
CA PHE A 43 13.84 -3.52 10.79
C PHE A 43 14.50 -2.24 11.29
N SER A 44 13.97 -1.06 10.97
CA SER A 44 14.53 0.22 11.41
C SER A 44 14.45 0.43 12.92
N PHE A 45 13.55 -0.28 13.60
CA PHE A 45 13.36 -0.19 15.05
C PHE A 45 14.04 -1.32 15.82
N VAL A 46 14.20 -2.50 15.20
CA VAL A 46 14.57 -3.73 15.93
C VAL A 46 15.97 -4.24 15.60
N GLN A 47 16.56 -3.82 14.47
CA GLN A 47 17.89 -4.27 14.06
C GLN A 47 18.97 -3.25 14.40
N ARG A 48 20.23 -3.71 14.50
CA ARG A 48 21.36 -2.82 14.78
C ARG A 48 21.68 -1.98 13.55
N PRO A 49 22.20 -0.75 13.70
CA PRO A 49 22.45 0.16 12.57
C PRO A 49 23.27 -0.44 11.42
N PHE A 50 24.27 -1.30 11.71
CA PHE A 50 25.10 -1.92 10.68
C PHE A 50 24.42 -3.06 9.90
N GLU A 51 23.25 -3.52 10.35
CA GLU A 51 22.45 -4.56 9.71
C GLU A 51 21.35 -3.99 8.81
N LEU A 52 21.14 -2.66 8.85
CA LEU A 52 20.01 -2.02 8.16
C LEU A 52 20.18 -1.95 6.64
N ALA A 53 21.41 -1.88 6.12
CA ALA A 53 21.64 -1.61 4.70
C ALA A 53 21.00 -2.66 3.76
N PRO A 54 21.14 -3.99 3.99
CA PRO A 54 20.46 -4.99 3.18
C PRO A 54 18.92 -4.91 3.26
N GLU A 55 18.38 -4.61 4.44
CA GLU A 55 16.92 -4.49 4.63
C GLU A 55 16.36 -3.22 3.96
N GLN A 56 17.10 -2.11 4.02
CA GLN A 56 16.76 -0.88 3.33
C GLN A 56 16.73 -1.09 1.81
N LEU A 57 17.73 -1.78 1.25
CA LEU A 57 17.77 -2.10 -0.18
C LEU A 57 16.61 -3.01 -0.58
N ARG A 58 16.27 -4.00 0.25
CA ARG A 58 15.10 -4.86 0.03
C ARG A 58 13.79 -4.07 0.06
N LEU A 59 13.65 -3.12 0.99
CA LEU A 59 12.48 -2.26 1.06
C LEU A 59 12.37 -1.36 -0.17
N ILE A 60 13.48 -0.77 -0.63
CA ILE A 60 13.53 0.03 -1.87
C ILE A 60 13.12 -0.78 -3.11
N ASP A 61 13.50 -2.05 -3.17
CA ASP A 61 13.09 -2.97 -4.24
C ASP A 61 11.59 -3.29 -4.18
N GLN A 62 11.06 -3.50 -2.98
CA GLN A 62 9.65 -3.87 -2.76
C GLN A 62 8.70 -2.67 -2.63
N ALA A 63 9.21 -1.44 -2.63
CA ALA A 63 8.41 -0.23 -2.55
C ALA A 63 7.56 0.00 -3.80
N VAL A 64 6.57 0.86 -3.66
CA VAL A 64 5.58 1.19 -4.71
C VAL A 64 6.04 2.44 -5.43
N THR A 65 6.21 2.39 -6.74
CA THR A 65 6.28 3.63 -7.55
C THR A 65 4.85 4.08 -7.85
N ILE A 66 4.61 5.39 -7.94
CA ILE A 66 3.28 5.91 -8.25
C ILE A 66 3.38 6.82 -9.47
N PRO A 67 2.64 6.55 -10.56
CA PRO A 67 1.71 5.42 -10.79
C PRO A 67 2.44 4.07 -11.01
N SER A 68 1.72 2.95 -10.80
CA SER A 68 2.24 1.59 -11.08
C SER A 68 1.12 0.53 -11.13
N PRO A 69 1.40 -0.68 -11.65
CA PRO A 69 0.45 -1.79 -11.62
C PRO A 69 -0.07 -2.13 -10.22
N THR A 70 0.74 -1.94 -9.16
CA THR A 70 0.30 -2.14 -7.78
C THR A 70 -0.80 -1.15 -7.38
N VAL A 71 -0.70 0.10 -7.81
CA VAL A 71 -1.73 1.13 -7.59
C VAL A 71 -2.98 0.79 -8.41
N ASP A 72 -2.78 0.38 -9.67
CA ASP A 72 -3.89 0.08 -10.59
C ASP A 72 -4.77 -1.06 -10.07
N VAL A 73 -4.19 -2.17 -9.58
CA VAL A 73 -4.98 -3.30 -9.08
C VAL A 73 -5.77 -2.96 -7.80
N ILE A 74 -5.25 -2.07 -6.95
CA ILE A 74 -5.97 -1.61 -5.75
C ILE A 74 -7.12 -0.68 -6.16
N ALA A 75 -6.87 0.25 -7.10
CA ALA A 75 -7.90 1.13 -7.63
C ALA A 75 -9.05 0.33 -8.28
N ASP A 76 -8.71 -0.69 -9.07
CA ASP A 76 -9.69 -1.55 -9.69
C ASP A 76 -10.49 -2.37 -8.68
N ALA A 77 -9.84 -2.86 -7.61
CA ALA A 77 -10.53 -3.56 -6.53
C ALA A 77 -11.52 -2.63 -5.82
N ALA A 78 -11.10 -1.41 -5.48
CA ALA A 78 -11.96 -0.40 -4.81
C ALA A 78 -13.21 -0.10 -5.66
N ARG A 79 -13.01 0.13 -6.96
CA ARG A 79 -14.08 0.37 -7.93
C ARG A 79 -15.04 -0.81 -8.06
N GLN A 80 -14.52 -2.03 -8.19
CA GLN A 80 -15.36 -3.23 -8.33
C GLN A 80 -16.18 -3.51 -7.06
N ALA A 81 -15.59 -3.23 -5.89
CA ALA A 81 -16.26 -3.35 -4.61
C ALA A 81 -17.24 -2.18 -4.33
N GLY A 82 -17.13 -1.07 -5.07
CA GLY A 82 -17.94 0.13 -4.83
C GLY A 82 -17.59 0.85 -3.53
N ILE A 83 -16.35 0.73 -3.06
CA ILE A 83 -15.91 1.25 -1.76
C ILE A 83 -14.78 2.28 -1.94
N VAL A 84 -14.78 3.30 -1.10
CA VAL A 84 -13.65 4.24 -1.02
C VAL A 84 -12.54 3.61 -0.17
N VAL A 85 -11.28 3.65 -0.62
CA VAL A 85 -10.15 2.97 0.06
C VAL A 85 -9.07 3.96 0.45
N SER A 86 -8.69 3.95 1.72
CA SER A 86 -7.54 4.69 2.27
C SER A 86 -6.45 3.71 2.69
N ILE A 87 -5.27 3.77 2.08
CA ILE A 87 -4.19 2.79 2.30
C ILE A 87 -2.80 3.43 2.33
N GLY A 88 -2.00 3.03 3.31
CA GLY A 88 -0.60 3.44 3.42
C GLY A 88 0.33 2.53 2.62
N VAL A 89 1.28 3.14 1.91
CA VAL A 89 2.33 2.45 1.15
C VAL A 89 3.70 3.05 1.44
N ASN A 90 4.75 2.24 1.29
CA ASN A 90 6.10 2.76 1.12
C ASN A 90 6.24 3.16 -0.35
N GLU A 91 6.24 4.45 -0.63
CA GLU A 91 6.46 4.99 -1.96
C GLU A 91 7.96 5.10 -2.25
N ARG A 92 8.37 4.78 -3.47
CA ARG A 92 9.71 5.07 -3.98
C ARG A 92 9.62 6.06 -5.13
N ASP A 93 10.33 7.17 -4.98
CA ASP A 93 10.58 8.15 -6.04
C ASP A 93 12.03 8.62 -5.95
N GLY A 94 12.71 8.80 -7.09
CA GLY A 94 14.08 9.33 -7.13
C GLY A 94 15.15 8.56 -6.33
N GLY A 95 14.87 7.33 -5.86
CA GLY A 95 15.77 6.56 -4.99
C GLY A 95 15.58 6.82 -3.49
N THR A 96 14.61 7.65 -3.11
CA THR A 96 14.19 7.86 -1.72
C THR A 96 12.89 7.10 -1.43
N LEU A 97 12.58 6.95 -0.14
CA LEU A 97 11.35 6.32 0.33
C LEU A 97 10.48 7.33 1.07
N TYR A 98 9.17 7.24 0.86
CA TYR A 98 8.16 8.06 1.51
C TYR A 98 7.08 7.17 2.15
N ASN A 99 6.56 7.60 3.29
CA ASN A 99 5.34 7.04 3.86
C ASN A 99 4.16 7.77 3.22
N THR A 100 3.47 7.10 2.31
CA THR A 100 2.48 7.73 1.44
C THR A 100 1.11 7.14 1.68
N GLN A 101 0.12 8.02 1.90
CA GLN A 101 -1.28 7.63 1.97
C GLN A 101 -1.95 7.81 0.61
N LEU A 102 -2.51 6.73 0.09
CA LEU A 102 -3.33 6.73 -1.13
C LEU A 102 -4.81 6.70 -0.77
N LEU A 103 -5.59 7.55 -1.44
CA LEU A 103 -7.04 7.56 -1.36
C LEU A 103 -7.63 7.24 -2.74
N PHE A 104 -8.39 6.15 -2.81
CA PHE A 104 -9.12 5.71 -4.00
C PHE A 104 -10.60 5.95 -3.82
N ASP A 105 -11.22 6.60 -4.80
CA ASP A 105 -12.67 6.77 -4.86
C ASP A 105 -13.37 5.55 -5.48
N ALA A 106 -14.63 5.33 -5.10
CA ALA A 106 -15.47 4.27 -5.61
C ALA A 106 -15.97 4.52 -7.05
N ALA A 107 -16.07 5.78 -7.47
CA ALA A 107 -16.85 6.18 -8.65
C ALA A 107 -16.02 6.58 -9.89
N SER A 108 -14.72 6.86 -9.77
CA SER A 108 -13.97 7.52 -10.86
C SER A 108 -12.72 6.76 -11.32
N PRO A 109 -12.52 6.56 -12.64
CA PRO A 109 -11.42 5.75 -13.19
C PRO A 109 -10.02 6.37 -13.04
N ARG A 110 -9.87 7.56 -12.43
CA ARG A 110 -8.59 8.29 -12.35
C ARG A 110 -8.34 9.12 -11.08
N SER A 111 -9.23 9.15 -10.09
CA SER A 111 -8.99 9.94 -8.86
C SER A 111 -8.34 9.07 -7.78
N CYS A 112 -7.07 8.74 -7.99
CA CYS A 112 -6.19 8.49 -6.85
C CYS A 112 -5.72 9.88 -6.38
N HIS A 113 -6.21 10.33 -5.23
CA HIS A 113 -5.68 11.53 -4.61
C HIS A 113 -4.55 11.09 -3.68
N LEU A 114 -3.31 11.43 -4.01
CA LEU A 114 -2.22 11.35 -3.04
C LEU A 114 -2.54 12.32 -1.91
N LEU A 115 -2.78 11.78 -0.73
CA LEU A 115 -2.69 12.55 0.51
C LEU A 115 -1.25 12.44 1.01
N ALA A 116 -0.30 12.92 0.21
CA ALA A 116 1.05 13.14 0.68
C ALA A 116 1.08 14.51 1.37
N ASN A 117 0.84 14.53 2.68
CA ASN A 117 1.06 15.71 3.52
C ASN A 117 1.84 15.30 4.77
N CYS A 118 3.16 15.45 4.70
CA CYS A 118 4.03 16.22 5.62
C CYS A 118 5.50 16.04 5.20
#